data_AF-A0A5C9DWN9-F1
#
_entry.id   AF-A0A5C9DWN9-F1
#
_cell.length_a   1.000
_cell.length_b   1.000
_cell.length_c   1.000
_cell.angle_alpha   90.00
_cell.angle_beta   90.00
_cell.angle_gamma   90.00
#
_symmetry.space_group_name_H-M   'P 1'
#
loop_
_entity.id
_entity.type
_entity.pdbx_description
1 polymer ?
#
loop_
_entity_poly.entity_id
_entity_poly.type
_entity_poly.pdbx_seq_one_letter_code
_entity_poly.pdbx_strand_id
1 'polypeptide(L)'
;MTPKGNVTIEYRTTRGELKQAEFDSGTDTIKLSLKEMTKIDLSILSEFPNLEVLNLHFNHLPRIDLSPIADCEKLRALYLSQNRLRTIDLSPIAAAPSLEIVRLDSNRISSVDLYPLADNDTLKSLNLTDNPLETVDISPVYFTANVTISEKTPVIADYMFKYPRCPRNISDVVHRRMYFRPYNELFEEMGWKELHPRIETFLRNTPRNERFATQRSLYEGFKLGAIGCYDGPLSKIADALPEYGSYDSVRDELEAIMVLLLEEQLDNGGPTTFLDPEALKDTAAAHLVPKLEEVRKSEVENTVILIKKGKAYMRPLWATGLGFETLNKLNIGLETDMAGLQAVRGYLRSEGVQLQVEEVDYVRQKYYKASPSLRRHVFDMVLEYAKRRKR
;
A
#
# COMPACT_ATOMS: atom_id res chain seq x y z
N MET A 1 -20.82 -3.50 -35.39
CA MET A 1 -20.58 -3.82 -36.81
C MET A 1 -21.01 -5.25 -37.07
N THR A 2 -21.67 -5.54 -38.18
CA THR A 2 -21.93 -6.92 -38.64
C THR A 2 -20.59 -7.63 -38.93
N PRO A 3 -20.38 -8.90 -38.52
CA PRO A 3 -19.13 -9.61 -38.78
C PRO A 3 -18.84 -9.68 -40.28
N LYS A 4 -17.71 -9.11 -40.71
CA LYS A 4 -17.24 -9.17 -42.09
C LYS A 4 -16.34 -10.39 -42.24
N GLY A 5 -16.95 -11.55 -42.44
CA GLY A 5 -16.25 -12.77 -42.86
C GLY A 5 -15.08 -13.16 -41.96
N ASN A 6 -14.15 -13.91 -42.55
CA ASN A 6 -12.97 -14.41 -41.89
C ASN A 6 -11.81 -13.40 -41.99
N VAL A 7 -11.08 -13.26 -40.88
CA VAL A 7 -9.88 -12.42 -40.73
C VAL A 7 -8.70 -13.33 -40.42
N THR A 8 -7.55 -13.04 -41.02
CA THR A 8 -6.35 -13.87 -40.92
C THR A 8 -5.27 -13.19 -40.09
N ILE A 9 -4.72 -13.93 -39.14
CA ILE A 9 -3.53 -13.54 -38.36
C ILE A 9 -2.31 -14.24 -38.94
N GLU A 10 -1.26 -13.47 -39.24
CA GLU A 10 0.02 -13.99 -39.70
C GLU A 10 1.01 -14.22 -38.55
N TYR A 11 1.77 -15.31 -38.64
CA TYR A 11 2.82 -15.63 -37.67
C TYR A 11 3.97 -16.40 -38.30
N ARG A 12 5.14 -16.35 -37.63
CA ARG A 12 6.35 -17.09 -38.02
C ARG A 12 6.68 -18.16 -36.99
N THR A 13 6.98 -19.37 -37.42
CA THR A 13 7.34 -20.50 -36.53
C THR A 13 8.84 -20.50 -36.18
N THR A 14 9.26 -21.40 -35.30
CA THR A 14 10.68 -21.69 -35.00
C THR A 14 11.47 -22.19 -36.21
N ARG A 15 10.80 -22.78 -37.19
CA ARG A 15 11.39 -23.23 -38.46
C ARG A 15 11.56 -22.10 -39.48
N GLY A 16 11.10 -20.88 -39.15
CA GLY A 16 11.10 -19.74 -40.05
C GLY A 16 9.94 -19.70 -41.04
N GLU A 17 9.01 -20.66 -40.97
CA GLU A 17 7.84 -20.73 -41.85
C GLU A 17 6.87 -19.59 -41.53
N LEU A 18 6.39 -18.89 -42.57
CA LEU A 18 5.25 -17.98 -42.45
C LEU A 18 3.96 -18.80 -42.53
N LYS A 19 3.09 -18.63 -41.54
CA LYS A 19 1.80 -19.30 -41.45
C LYS A 19 0.71 -18.28 -41.17
N GLN A 20 -0.49 -18.70 -41.49
CA GLN A 20 -1.71 -17.92 -41.35
C GLN A 20 -2.71 -18.74 -40.53
N ALA A 21 -3.46 -18.07 -39.67
CA ALA A 21 -4.59 -18.64 -38.95
C ALA A 21 -5.82 -17.77 -39.18
N GLU A 22 -6.89 -18.40 -39.63
CA GLU A 22 -8.12 -17.74 -40.05
C GLU A 22 -9.16 -17.85 -38.92
N PHE A 23 -9.83 -16.74 -38.61
CA PHE A 23 -10.83 -16.63 -37.56
C PHE A 23 -12.04 -15.86 -38.06
N ASP A 24 -13.24 -16.20 -37.58
CA ASP A 24 -14.42 -15.38 -37.80
C ASP A 24 -14.26 -14.01 -37.11
N SER A 25 -14.51 -12.91 -37.83
CA SER A 25 -14.41 -11.54 -37.27
C SER A 25 -15.33 -11.30 -36.07
N GLY A 26 -16.41 -12.06 -35.93
CA GLY A 26 -17.33 -11.99 -34.80
C GLY A 26 -16.88 -12.77 -33.57
N THR A 27 -15.75 -13.49 -33.62
CA THR A 27 -15.26 -14.31 -32.51
C THR A 27 -14.94 -13.49 -31.26
N ASP A 28 -15.22 -14.08 -30.11
CA ASP A 28 -14.81 -13.54 -28.81
C ASP A 28 -13.44 -14.07 -28.34
N THR A 29 -12.90 -15.08 -29.02
CA THR A 29 -11.76 -15.83 -28.51
C THR A 29 -10.83 -16.24 -29.64
N ILE A 30 -9.59 -15.73 -29.59
CA ILE A 30 -8.52 -16.13 -30.50
C ILE A 30 -7.56 -17.05 -29.74
N LYS A 31 -7.48 -18.31 -30.17
CA LYS A 31 -6.59 -19.35 -29.60
C LYS A 31 -5.49 -19.71 -30.57
N LEU A 32 -4.28 -19.24 -30.27
CA LEU A 32 -3.05 -19.50 -31.03
C LEU A 32 -1.96 -20.11 -30.15
N SER A 33 -2.35 -20.91 -29.15
CA SER A 33 -1.41 -21.65 -28.32
C SER A 33 -0.76 -22.83 -29.05
N LEU A 34 0.46 -23.22 -28.63
CA LEU A 34 1.19 -24.39 -29.16
C LEU A 34 1.44 -24.32 -30.68
N LYS A 35 1.74 -23.13 -31.21
CA LYS A 35 2.01 -22.90 -32.64
C LYS A 35 3.51 -22.74 -32.96
N GLU A 36 4.36 -22.96 -31.96
CA GLU A 36 5.82 -22.79 -32.06
C GLU A 36 6.21 -21.39 -32.58
N MET A 37 5.41 -20.36 -32.27
CA MET A 37 5.60 -19.02 -32.85
C MET A 37 6.83 -18.31 -32.31
N THR A 38 7.59 -17.66 -33.19
CA THR A 38 8.69 -16.74 -32.86
C THR A 38 8.33 -15.28 -33.15
N LYS A 39 7.33 -15.03 -34.00
CA LYS A 39 6.75 -13.72 -34.27
C LYS A 39 5.27 -13.87 -34.60
N ILE A 40 4.45 -12.91 -34.23
CA ILE A 40 3.04 -12.77 -34.59
C ILE A 40 2.77 -11.31 -34.95
N ASP A 41 1.90 -11.07 -35.91
CA ASP A 41 1.38 -9.74 -36.23
C ASP A 41 -0.01 -9.56 -35.62
N LEU A 42 -0.12 -8.63 -34.67
CA LEU A 42 -1.38 -8.31 -33.98
C LEU A 42 -2.06 -7.05 -34.53
N SER A 43 -1.52 -6.41 -35.57
CA SER A 43 -2.05 -5.14 -36.10
C SER A 43 -3.51 -5.25 -36.56
N ILE A 44 -3.97 -6.44 -36.91
CA ILE A 44 -5.34 -6.68 -37.37
C ILE A 44 -6.34 -6.94 -36.23
N LEU A 45 -5.92 -6.90 -34.95
CA LEU A 45 -6.81 -7.22 -33.82
C LEU A 45 -8.04 -6.29 -33.74
N SER A 46 -7.94 -5.06 -34.26
CA SER A 46 -9.05 -4.10 -34.38
C SER A 46 -10.21 -4.59 -35.25
N GLU A 47 -9.99 -5.59 -36.11
CA GLU A 47 -11.02 -6.23 -36.93
C GLU A 47 -11.86 -7.28 -36.16
N PHE A 48 -11.56 -7.53 -34.87
CA PHE A 48 -12.33 -8.40 -33.98
C PHE A 48 -13.07 -7.61 -32.89
N PRO A 49 -14.19 -6.94 -33.21
CA PRO A 49 -14.90 -6.03 -32.29
C PRO A 49 -15.53 -6.74 -31.07
N ASN A 50 -15.56 -8.08 -31.06
CA ASN A 50 -16.07 -8.89 -29.97
C ASN A 50 -14.98 -9.59 -29.15
N LEU A 51 -13.70 -9.41 -29.48
CA LEU A 51 -12.61 -10.14 -28.86
C LEU A 51 -12.54 -9.89 -27.35
N GLU A 52 -12.75 -10.92 -26.56
CA GLU A 52 -12.63 -10.93 -25.10
C GLU A 52 -11.36 -11.65 -24.63
N VAL A 53 -10.88 -12.64 -25.38
CA VAL A 53 -9.75 -13.49 -24.99
C VAL A 53 -8.74 -13.65 -26.11
N LEU A 54 -7.49 -13.24 -25.86
CA LEU A 54 -6.33 -13.53 -26.71
C LEU A 54 -5.40 -14.53 -26.03
N ASN A 55 -5.33 -15.75 -26.58
CA ASN A 55 -4.51 -16.82 -26.05
C ASN A 55 -3.30 -17.15 -26.95
N LEU A 56 -2.12 -16.80 -26.45
CA LEU A 56 -0.81 -16.98 -27.09
C LEU A 56 0.14 -17.86 -26.25
N HIS A 57 -0.39 -18.64 -25.31
CA HIS A 57 0.41 -19.50 -24.43
C HIS A 57 1.23 -20.55 -25.19
N PHE A 58 2.28 -21.06 -24.56
CA PHE A 58 3.07 -22.19 -25.07
C PHE A 58 3.60 -21.92 -26.50
N ASN A 59 4.23 -20.77 -26.69
CA ASN A 59 4.91 -20.42 -27.92
C ASN A 59 6.38 -20.10 -27.62
N HIS A 60 7.09 -19.50 -28.59
CA HIS A 60 8.50 -19.19 -28.47
C HIS A 60 8.78 -17.71 -28.74
N LEU A 61 7.81 -16.83 -28.44
CA LEU A 61 7.90 -15.40 -28.68
C LEU A 61 9.01 -14.81 -27.79
N PRO A 62 10.09 -14.25 -28.38
CA PRO A 62 11.14 -13.57 -27.61
C PRO A 62 10.76 -12.13 -27.24
N ARG A 63 9.81 -11.56 -27.99
CA ARG A 63 9.22 -10.22 -27.84
C ARG A 63 7.81 -10.25 -28.44
N ILE A 64 6.99 -9.30 -28.04
CA ILE A 64 5.65 -9.09 -28.60
C ILE A 64 5.35 -7.59 -28.57
N ASP A 65 4.71 -7.10 -29.64
CA ASP A 65 4.15 -5.75 -29.66
C ASP A 65 2.69 -5.85 -29.25
N LEU A 66 2.34 -5.17 -28.15
CA LEU A 66 0.98 -5.15 -27.60
C LEU A 66 0.20 -3.91 -28.00
N SER A 67 0.78 -2.95 -28.72
CA SER A 67 0.11 -1.69 -29.09
C SER A 67 -1.31 -1.89 -29.66
N PRO A 68 -1.58 -2.90 -30.53
CA PRO A 68 -2.92 -3.13 -31.08
C PRO A 68 -3.99 -3.55 -30.07
N ILE A 69 -3.63 -4.01 -28.86
CA ILE A 69 -4.63 -4.41 -27.86
C ILE A 69 -5.35 -3.20 -27.24
N ALA A 70 -4.76 -1.99 -27.35
CA ALA A 70 -5.36 -0.77 -26.84
C ALA A 70 -6.68 -0.44 -27.58
N ASP A 71 -6.79 -0.82 -28.86
CA ASP A 71 -8.00 -0.64 -29.67
C ASP A 71 -9.06 -1.73 -29.42
N CYS A 72 -8.74 -2.76 -28.62
CA CYS A 72 -9.62 -3.90 -28.37
C CYS A 72 -10.57 -3.62 -27.19
N GLU A 73 -11.66 -2.91 -27.47
CA GLU A 73 -12.64 -2.41 -26.48
C GLU A 73 -13.17 -3.47 -25.50
N LYS A 74 -13.24 -4.74 -25.92
CA LYS A 74 -13.79 -5.84 -25.13
C LYS A 74 -12.76 -6.83 -24.62
N LEU A 75 -11.46 -6.64 -24.88
CA LEU A 75 -10.45 -7.62 -24.49
C LEU A 75 -10.32 -7.65 -22.96
N ARG A 76 -10.60 -8.80 -22.34
CA ARG A 76 -10.58 -9.00 -20.89
C ARG A 76 -9.42 -9.86 -20.41
N ALA A 77 -8.93 -10.77 -21.26
CA ALA A 77 -7.86 -11.69 -20.88
C ALA A 77 -6.79 -11.83 -21.96
N LEU A 78 -5.54 -11.59 -21.56
CA LEU A 78 -4.33 -11.78 -22.37
C LEU A 78 -3.46 -12.88 -21.75
N TYR A 79 -3.28 -13.97 -22.49
CA TYR A 79 -2.54 -15.14 -22.03
C TYR A 79 -1.22 -15.29 -22.81
N LEU A 80 -0.11 -14.95 -22.18
CA LEU A 80 1.25 -14.97 -22.75
C LEU A 80 2.23 -15.92 -22.03
N SER A 81 1.76 -16.72 -21.09
CA SER A 81 2.64 -17.62 -20.34
C SER A 81 3.28 -18.70 -21.19
N GLN A 82 4.39 -19.24 -20.69
CA GLN A 82 5.20 -20.23 -21.41
C GLN A 82 5.64 -19.74 -22.80
N ASN A 83 6.17 -18.53 -22.83
CA ASN A 83 6.86 -17.96 -23.99
C ASN A 83 8.35 -17.78 -23.66
N ARG A 84 9.05 -16.93 -24.42
CA ARG A 84 10.47 -16.61 -24.20
C ARG A 84 10.68 -15.11 -24.06
N LEU A 85 9.66 -14.39 -23.62
CA LEU A 85 9.69 -12.93 -23.48
C LEU A 85 10.80 -12.54 -22.51
N ARG A 86 11.69 -11.66 -22.93
CA ARG A 86 12.78 -11.14 -22.08
C ARG A 86 12.43 -9.79 -21.45
N THR A 87 11.58 -9.05 -22.11
CA THR A 87 11.03 -7.76 -21.68
C THR A 87 9.58 -7.70 -22.11
N ILE A 88 8.83 -6.80 -21.49
CA ILE A 88 7.45 -6.49 -21.86
C ILE A 88 7.21 -5.01 -21.59
N ASP A 89 6.55 -4.33 -22.53
CA ASP A 89 6.04 -2.99 -22.34
C ASP A 89 4.58 -3.10 -21.87
N LEU A 90 4.28 -2.52 -20.71
CA LEU A 90 2.94 -2.55 -20.11
C LEU A 90 2.09 -1.32 -20.50
N SER A 91 2.65 -0.35 -21.21
CA SER A 91 1.91 0.86 -21.62
C SER A 91 0.65 0.54 -22.45
N PRO A 92 0.67 -0.42 -23.40
CA PRO A 92 -0.55 -0.82 -24.12
C PRO A 92 -1.59 -1.52 -23.24
N ILE A 93 -1.16 -2.19 -22.16
CA ILE A 93 -2.08 -2.82 -21.19
C ILE A 93 -2.79 -1.74 -20.37
N ALA A 94 -2.06 -0.69 -19.99
CA ALA A 94 -2.63 0.45 -19.27
C ALA A 94 -3.73 1.16 -20.08
N ALA A 95 -3.53 1.28 -21.40
CA ALA A 95 -4.46 1.89 -22.33
C ALA A 95 -5.65 0.99 -22.73
N ALA A 96 -5.61 -0.31 -22.40
CA ALA A 96 -6.66 -1.25 -22.77
C ALA A 96 -7.90 -1.09 -21.85
N PRO A 97 -9.06 -0.69 -22.39
CA PRO A 97 -10.18 -0.18 -21.60
C PRO A 97 -10.93 -1.25 -20.79
N SER A 98 -10.76 -2.53 -21.12
CA SER A 98 -11.48 -3.64 -20.48
C SER A 98 -10.57 -4.77 -19.98
N LEU A 99 -9.24 -4.61 -20.05
CA LEU A 99 -8.31 -5.69 -19.80
C LEU A 99 -8.17 -5.98 -18.31
N GLU A 100 -8.61 -7.17 -17.88
CA GLU A 100 -8.66 -7.54 -16.45
C GLU A 100 -7.54 -8.51 -16.05
N ILE A 101 -7.12 -9.39 -16.96
CA ILE A 101 -6.23 -10.52 -16.66
C ILE A 101 -5.07 -10.55 -17.64
N VAL A 102 -3.85 -10.49 -17.11
CA VAL A 102 -2.62 -10.66 -17.87
C VAL A 102 -1.80 -11.78 -17.25
N ARG A 103 -1.52 -12.82 -18.03
CA ARG A 103 -0.65 -13.94 -17.62
C ARG A 103 0.68 -13.89 -18.38
N LEU A 104 1.76 -13.60 -17.66
CA LEU A 104 3.13 -13.53 -18.18
C LEU A 104 4.04 -14.58 -17.53
N ASP A 105 3.46 -15.56 -16.82
CA ASP A 105 4.23 -16.55 -16.09
C ASP A 105 5.08 -17.45 -16.99
N SER A 106 6.13 -18.07 -16.44
CA SER A 106 7.02 -18.96 -17.19
C SER A 106 7.59 -18.32 -18.47
N ASN A 107 8.08 -17.10 -18.35
CA ASN A 107 8.81 -16.38 -19.40
C ASN A 107 10.29 -16.22 -19.01
N ARG A 108 11.00 -15.26 -19.62
CA ARG A 108 12.40 -14.95 -19.34
C ARG A 108 12.58 -13.48 -18.96
N ILE A 109 11.55 -12.87 -18.37
CA ILE A 109 11.52 -11.47 -17.99
C ILE A 109 12.45 -11.26 -16.79
N SER A 110 13.51 -10.48 -16.95
CA SER A 110 14.46 -10.17 -15.87
C SER A 110 14.13 -8.87 -15.14
N SER A 111 13.44 -7.95 -15.81
CA SER A 111 12.93 -6.70 -15.25
C SER A 111 11.59 -6.32 -15.88
N VAL A 112 10.74 -5.66 -15.12
CA VAL A 112 9.45 -5.14 -15.59
C VAL A 112 9.14 -3.84 -14.88
N ASP A 113 8.72 -2.83 -15.64
CA ASP A 113 8.23 -1.56 -15.10
C ASP A 113 6.71 -1.64 -14.95
N LEU A 114 6.21 -1.44 -13.73
CA LEU A 114 4.78 -1.45 -13.41
C LEU A 114 4.18 -0.04 -13.38
N TYR A 115 4.98 1.02 -13.53
CA TYR A 115 4.49 2.40 -13.46
C TYR A 115 3.42 2.74 -14.50
N PRO A 116 3.44 2.22 -15.74
CA PRO A 116 2.35 2.43 -16.67
C PRO A 116 0.98 1.99 -16.13
N LEU A 117 0.94 1.08 -15.16
CA LEU A 117 -0.27 0.56 -14.53
C LEU A 117 -0.70 1.34 -13.28
N ALA A 118 -0.04 2.45 -12.91
CA ALA A 118 -0.30 3.18 -11.68
C ALA A 118 -1.75 3.65 -11.53
N ASP A 119 -2.32 4.16 -12.63
CA ASP A 119 -3.69 4.66 -12.72
C ASP A 119 -4.60 3.71 -13.51
N ASN A 120 -4.20 2.44 -13.66
CA ASN A 120 -5.01 1.47 -14.36
C ASN A 120 -6.08 0.89 -13.41
N ASP A 121 -7.34 1.20 -13.71
CA ASP A 121 -8.51 0.78 -12.91
C ASP A 121 -9.14 -0.55 -13.38
N THR A 122 -8.67 -1.12 -14.50
CA THR A 122 -9.31 -2.25 -15.16
C THR A 122 -8.62 -3.57 -14.84
N LEU A 123 -7.29 -3.56 -14.70
CA LEU A 123 -6.47 -4.73 -14.45
C LEU A 123 -6.67 -5.24 -13.03
N LYS A 124 -7.15 -6.48 -12.93
CA LYS A 124 -7.41 -7.17 -11.67
C LYS A 124 -6.31 -8.15 -11.30
N SER A 125 -5.64 -8.71 -12.30
CA SER A 125 -4.66 -9.78 -12.10
C SER A 125 -3.50 -9.70 -13.09
N LEU A 126 -2.29 -9.63 -12.55
CA LEU A 126 -1.03 -9.76 -13.27
C LEU A 126 -0.22 -10.92 -12.70
N ASN A 127 0.04 -11.94 -13.52
CA ASN A 127 0.88 -13.08 -13.12
C ASN A 127 2.28 -12.98 -13.73
N LEU A 128 3.29 -12.83 -12.86
CA LEU A 128 4.72 -12.75 -13.20
C LEU A 128 5.52 -13.95 -12.68
N THR A 129 4.87 -14.99 -12.13
CA THR A 129 5.57 -16.16 -11.58
C THR A 129 6.46 -16.84 -12.63
N ASP A 130 7.51 -17.50 -12.17
CA ASP A 130 8.45 -18.26 -13.00
C ASP A 130 9.14 -17.42 -14.08
N ASN A 131 9.41 -16.16 -13.74
CA ASN A 131 10.32 -15.29 -14.45
C ASN A 131 11.60 -15.07 -13.63
N PRO A 132 12.78 -14.90 -14.28
CA PRO A 132 14.04 -14.59 -13.61
C PRO A 132 14.12 -13.11 -13.19
N LEU A 133 13.06 -12.56 -12.60
CA LEU A 133 13.01 -11.18 -12.12
C LEU A 133 14.07 -10.94 -11.05
N GLU A 134 14.93 -9.95 -11.27
CA GLU A 134 15.95 -9.52 -10.30
C GLU A 134 15.30 -8.81 -9.10
N THR A 135 14.30 -8.00 -9.38
CA THR A 135 13.47 -7.25 -8.43
C THR A 135 12.18 -6.80 -9.12
N VAL A 136 11.16 -6.44 -8.36
CA VAL A 136 9.93 -5.83 -8.89
C VAL A 136 9.38 -4.78 -7.92
N ASP A 137 9.17 -3.56 -8.41
CA ASP A 137 8.48 -2.50 -7.70
C ASP A 137 6.97 -2.63 -7.88
N ILE A 138 6.28 -3.03 -6.82
CA ILE A 138 4.83 -3.22 -6.84
C ILE A 138 4.04 -1.99 -6.43
N SER A 139 4.71 -0.90 -6.07
CA SER A 139 4.05 0.30 -5.57
C SER A 139 3.00 0.86 -6.53
N PRO A 140 3.24 0.94 -7.86
CA PRO A 140 2.24 1.46 -8.80
C PRO A 140 0.91 0.71 -8.72
N VAL A 141 0.95 -0.58 -8.41
CA VAL A 141 -0.22 -1.46 -8.41
C VAL A 141 -0.60 -1.96 -7.03
N TYR A 142 -0.07 -1.34 -5.97
CA TYR A 142 -0.17 -1.82 -4.60
C TYR A 142 -1.63 -1.99 -4.13
N PHE A 143 -2.51 -1.09 -4.55
CA PHE A 143 -3.94 -1.13 -4.22
C PHE A 143 -4.85 -1.56 -5.39
N THR A 144 -4.35 -1.56 -6.62
CA THR A 144 -5.20 -1.67 -7.83
C THR A 144 -5.27 -3.08 -8.39
N ALA A 145 -4.16 -3.84 -8.37
CA ALA A 145 -4.11 -5.15 -9.02
C ALA A 145 -3.52 -6.27 -8.13
N ASN A 146 -4.00 -7.51 -8.34
CA ASN A 146 -3.38 -8.71 -7.78
C ASN A 146 -2.12 -9.04 -8.57
N VAL A 147 -0.93 -8.84 -7.98
CA VAL A 147 0.33 -9.21 -8.60
C VAL A 147 0.85 -10.51 -7.98
N THR A 148 0.92 -11.57 -8.78
CA THR A 148 1.50 -12.85 -8.37
C THR A 148 2.93 -12.95 -8.86
N ILE A 149 3.88 -13.14 -7.96
CA ILE A 149 5.31 -13.19 -8.23
C ILE A 149 5.89 -14.45 -7.57
N SER A 150 6.96 -15.02 -8.13
CA SER A 150 7.65 -16.16 -7.53
C SER A 150 8.16 -15.85 -6.13
N GLU A 151 8.07 -16.82 -5.23
CA GLU A 151 8.48 -16.62 -3.83
C GLU A 151 9.91 -16.10 -3.69
N LYS A 152 10.85 -16.50 -4.55
CA LYS A 152 12.26 -16.07 -4.44
C LYS A 152 12.55 -14.66 -4.94
N THR A 153 11.64 -14.04 -5.68
CA THR A 153 11.86 -12.73 -6.29
C THR A 153 11.85 -11.64 -5.22
N PRO A 154 12.90 -10.80 -5.14
CA PRO A 154 12.88 -9.61 -4.31
C PRO A 154 11.74 -8.68 -4.73
N VAL A 155 10.96 -8.21 -3.76
CA VAL A 155 9.86 -7.26 -4.00
C VAL A 155 10.21 -5.96 -3.28
N ILE A 156 10.12 -4.85 -4.01
CA ILE A 156 10.29 -3.51 -3.44
C ILE A 156 8.96 -2.78 -3.44
N ALA A 157 8.79 -1.89 -2.46
CA ALA A 157 7.63 -1.03 -2.35
C ALA A 157 8.01 0.31 -1.71
N ASP A 158 7.21 1.34 -1.93
CA ASP A 158 7.37 2.64 -1.26
C ASP A 158 7.31 2.48 0.24
N TYR A 159 8.13 3.30 0.93
CA TYR A 159 8.17 3.29 2.38
C TYR A 159 6.81 3.52 3.01
N MET A 160 5.93 4.29 2.37
CA MET A 160 4.59 4.56 2.88
C MET A 160 3.71 3.31 3.05
N PHE A 161 4.07 2.18 2.45
CA PHE A 161 3.38 0.90 2.59
C PHE A 161 3.93 0.01 3.72
N LYS A 162 4.93 0.48 4.48
CA LYS A 162 5.58 -0.28 5.55
C LYS A 162 4.62 -0.73 6.66
N TYR A 163 3.79 0.18 7.16
CA TYR A 163 2.87 -0.10 8.28
C TYR A 163 1.41 -0.37 7.90
N PRO A 164 0.86 0.14 6.78
CA PRO A 164 -0.46 -0.27 6.33
C PRO A 164 -0.58 -1.79 6.24
N ARG A 165 -1.79 -2.31 6.47
CA ARG A 165 -2.01 -3.74 6.31
C ARG A 165 -1.81 -4.15 4.85
N CYS A 166 -1.21 -5.33 4.67
CA CYS A 166 -1.13 -5.98 3.37
C CYS A 166 -2.53 -6.04 2.74
N PRO A 167 -2.74 -5.45 1.55
CA PRO A 167 -4.03 -5.51 0.91
C PRO A 167 -4.24 -6.93 0.34
N ARG A 168 -5.50 -7.35 0.17
CA ARG A 168 -5.84 -8.77 -0.15
C ARG A 168 -5.24 -9.26 -1.47
N ASN A 169 -4.92 -8.33 -2.35
CA ASN A 169 -4.33 -8.53 -3.67
C ASN A 169 -2.86 -8.92 -3.60
N ILE A 170 -2.21 -8.73 -2.45
CA ILE A 170 -0.84 -9.12 -2.21
C ILE A 170 -0.82 -10.20 -1.12
N SER A 171 -0.04 -11.26 -1.32
CA SER A 171 0.07 -12.30 -0.29
C SER A 171 0.86 -11.79 0.93
N ASP A 172 0.46 -12.20 2.13
CA ASP A 172 1.19 -11.90 3.38
C ASP A 172 2.67 -12.30 3.31
N VAL A 173 2.99 -13.38 2.58
CA VAL A 173 4.36 -13.87 2.39
C VAL A 173 5.18 -12.86 1.59
N VAL A 174 4.60 -12.32 0.51
CA VAL A 174 5.23 -11.26 -0.29
C VAL A 174 5.39 -9.99 0.56
N HIS A 175 4.35 -9.55 1.25
CA HIS A 175 4.39 -8.33 2.07
C HIS A 175 5.43 -8.34 3.17
N ARG A 176 5.59 -9.46 3.88
CA ARG A 176 6.62 -9.58 4.93
C ARG A 176 8.04 -9.57 4.39
N ARG A 177 8.21 -9.72 3.08
CA ARG A 177 9.51 -9.79 2.40
C ARG A 177 9.78 -8.58 1.51
N MET A 178 8.87 -7.62 1.50
CA MET A 178 9.08 -6.36 0.81
C MET A 178 10.25 -5.61 1.42
N TYR A 179 11.12 -5.12 0.56
CA TYR A 179 12.10 -4.11 0.92
C TYR A 179 11.48 -2.74 0.68
N PHE A 180 11.26 -2.01 1.77
CA PHE A 180 10.72 -0.66 1.74
C PHE A 180 11.83 0.35 1.53
N ARG A 181 11.81 1.06 0.41
CA ARG A 181 12.90 1.97 0.01
C ARG A 181 12.74 3.34 0.68
N PRO A 182 13.75 3.85 1.40
CA PRO A 182 13.68 5.19 1.96
C PRO A 182 13.71 6.23 0.84
N TYR A 183 13.07 7.38 1.05
CA TYR A 183 12.81 8.32 -0.04
C TYR A 183 14.08 8.99 -0.57
N ASN A 184 15.16 9.08 0.20
CA ASN A 184 16.43 9.61 -0.32
C ASN A 184 16.97 8.76 -1.48
N GLU A 185 16.87 7.42 -1.40
CA GLU A 185 17.29 6.53 -2.48
C GLU A 185 16.39 6.66 -3.72
N LEU A 186 15.08 6.80 -3.52
CA LEU A 186 14.13 6.99 -4.62
C LEU A 186 14.34 8.35 -5.31
N PHE A 187 14.63 9.40 -4.54
CA PHE A 187 14.99 10.71 -5.09
C PHE A 187 16.22 10.66 -5.98
N GLU A 188 17.26 9.93 -5.58
CA GLU A 188 18.48 9.77 -6.38
C GLU A 188 18.21 9.02 -7.69
N GLU A 189 17.29 8.07 -7.70
CA GLU A 189 17.01 7.22 -8.85
C GLU A 189 16.09 7.87 -9.90
N MET A 190 14.94 8.40 -9.47
CA MET A 190 13.91 8.92 -10.40
C MET A 190 13.66 10.42 -10.29
N GLY A 191 14.19 11.06 -9.24
CA GLY A 191 13.95 12.47 -8.98
C GLY A 191 12.53 12.76 -8.48
N TRP A 192 12.34 13.97 -7.96
CA TRP A 192 11.06 14.37 -7.38
C TRP A 192 9.94 14.49 -8.40
N LYS A 193 10.25 14.84 -9.65
CA LYS A 193 9.24 15.01 -10.71
C LYS A 193 8.40 13.74 -10.93
N GLU A 194 9.03 12.57 -10.85
CA GLU A 194 8.35 11.28 -11.01
C GLU A 194 7.80 10.76 -9.67
N LEU A 195 8.49 11.05 -8.55
CA LEU A 195 8.07 10.57 -7.23
C LEU A 195 6.89 11.37 -6.64
N HIS A 196 6.81 12.67 -6.90
CA HIS A 196 5.74 13.56 -6.44
C HIS A 196 4.34 13.05 -6.80
N PRO A 197 3.98 12.87 -8.10
CA PRO A 197 2.64 12.43 -8.48
C PRO A 197 2.33 11.04 -7.90
N ARG A 198 3.33 10.16 -7.79
CA ARG A 198 3.20 8.85 -7.17
C ARG A 198 2.81 8.94 -5.69
N ILE A 199 3.52 9.73 -4.88
CA ILE A 199 3.18 9.94 -3.46
C ILE A 199 1.82 10.62 -3.32
N GLU A 200 1.55 11.63 -4.14
CA GLU A 200 0.28 12.36 -4.13
C GLU A 200 -0.91 11.41 -4.40
N THR A 201 -0.84 10.61 -5.46
CA THR A 201 -1.85 9.59 -5.80
C THR A 201 -2.07 8.64 -4.64
N PHE A 202 -1.02 8.17 -3.98
CA PHE A 202 -1.17 7.28 -2.82
C PHE A 202 -1.81 7.95 -1.60
N LEU A 203 -1.44 9.20 -1.30
CA LEU A 203 -2.08 9.96 -0.20
C LEU A 203 -3.57 10.18 -0.47
N ARG A 204 -3.95 10.46 -1.72
CA ARG A 204 -5.34 10.69 -2.13
C ARG A 204 -6.18 9.40 -2.10
N ASN A 205 -5.59 8.26 -2.50
CA ASN A 205 -6.30 6.99 -2.62
C ASN A 205 -6.23 6.08 -1.39
N THR A 206 -5.44 6.44 -0.37
CA THR A 206 -5.31 5.63 0.85
C THR A 206 -6.65 5.46 1.58
N PRO A 207 -7.05 4.21 1.88
CA PRO A 207 -8.27 3.91 2.64
C PRO A 207 -8.32 4.63 3.99
N ARG A 208 -9.50 5.14 4.39
CA ARG A 208 -9.69 5.93 5.63
C ARG A 208 -9.13 5.29 6.89
N ASN A 209 -9.08 3.96 6.92
CA ASN A 209 -8.70 3.16 8.06
C ASN A 209 -7.19 2.82 8.08
N GLU A 210 -6.45 3.12 7.02
CA GLU A 210 -4.99 2.96 6.92
C GLU A 210 -4.23 4.31 6.96
N ARG A 211 -4.95 5.45 6.94
CA ARG A 211 -4.38 6.80 6.85
C ARG A 211 -3.26 7.09 7.85
N PHE A 212 -3.45 6.77 9.13
CA PHE A 212 -2.43 7.00 10.17
C PHE A 212 -1.16 6.19 9.89
N ALA A 213 -1.33 4.91 9.53
CA ALA A 213 -0.21 4.04 9.21
C ALA A 213 0.55 4.51 7.97
N THR A 214 -0.16 4.95 6.92
CA THR A 214 0.43 5.50 5.70
C THR A 214 1.21 6.77 5.98
N GLN A 215 0.63 7.74 6.71
CA GLN A 215 1.31 8.99 7.05
C GLN A 215 2.54 8.75 7.92
N ARG A 216 2.44 7.92 8.96
CA ARG A 216 3.59 7.56 9.79
C ARG A 216 4.72 6.96 8.95
N SER A 217 4.36 6.06 8.04
CA SER A 217 5.32 5.40 7.14
C SER A 217 5.96 6.41 6.16
N LEU A 218 5.19 7.31 5.57
CA LEU A 218 5.69 8.38 4.70
C LEU A 218 6.78 9.20 5.42
N TYR A 219 6.46 9.71 6.62
CA TYR A 219 7.37 10.54 7.39
C TYR A 219 8.60 9.78 7.85
N GLU A 220 8.47 8.52 8.25
CA GLU A 220 9.64 7.68 8.56
C GLU A 220 10.55 7.48 7.34
N GLY A 221 9.97 7.31 6.14
CA GLY A 221 10.73 7.22 4.89
C GLY A 221 11.52 8.49 4.56
N PHE A 222 11.05 9.66 5.02
CA PHE A 222 11.75 10.95 4.95
C PHE A 222 12.64 11.22 6.17
N LYS A 223 12.84 10.23 7.05
CA LYS A 223 13.60 10.36 8.31
C LYS A 223 13.02 11.41 9.28
N LEU A 224 11.71 11.63 9.20
CA LEU A 224 10.90 12.51 10.05
C LEU A 224 9.97 11.72 10.99
N GLY A 225 10.36 10.49 11.34
CA GLY A 225 9.51 9.57 12.10
C GLY A 225 9.08 10.09 13.48
N ALA A 226 9.89 10.96 14.12
CA ALA A 226 9.58 11.55 15.42
C ALA A 226 8.31 12.42 15.41
N ILE A 227 8.06 13.11 14.29
CA ILE A 227 6.88 13.97 14.09
C ILE A 227 5.78 13.27 13.27
N GLY A 228 6.00 12.03 12.85
CA GLY A 228 5.07 11.24 12.03
C GLY A 228 3.84 10.71 12.78
N CYS A 229 3.09 11.57 13.49
CA CYS A 229 1.96 11.16 14.35
C CYS A 229 0.67 11.98 14.15
N TYR A 230 0.43 12.50 12.95
CA TYR A 230 -0.80 13.19 12.60
C TYR A 230 -1.97 12.22 12.34
N ASP A 231 -3.07 12.39 13.07
CA ASP A 231 -4.29 11.58 12.99
C ASP A 231 -5.43 12.32 12.27
N GLY A 232 -5.16 12.79 11.05
CA GLY A 232 -6.12 13.54 10.25
C GLY A 232 -6.21 13.10 8.77
N PRO A 233 -6.91 13.89 7.93
CA PRO A 233 -7.02 13.60 6.50
C PRO A 233 -5.68 13.79 5.77
N LEU A 234 -5.30 12.79 4.98
CA LEU A 234 -4.07 12.84 4.16
C LEU A 234 -4.12 13.87 3.03
N SER A 235 -5.30 14.35 2.65
CA SER A 235 -5.45 15.42 1.66
C SER A 235 -4.72 16.68 2.09
N LYS A 236 -4.71 17.02 3.38
CA LYS A 236 -3.94 18.20 3.86
C LYS A 236 -2.44 18.08 3.61
N ILE A 237 -1.89 16.86 3.61
CA ILE A 237 -0.48 16.62 3.26
C ILE A 237 -0.32 16.67 1.76
N ALA A 238 -1.19 15.98 1.00
CA ALA A 238 -1.14 15.95 -0.46
C ALA A 238 -1.26 17.35 -1.09
N ASP A 239 -2.17 18.17 -0.60
CA ASP A 239 -2.44 19.53 -1.09
C ASP A 239 -1.31 20.52 -0.75
N ALA A 240 -0.41 20.14 0.16
CA ALA A 240 0.73 20.95 0.59
C ALA A 240 2.07 20.39 0.10
N LEU A 241 2.09 19.30 -0.69
CA LEU A 241 3.34 18.75 -1.21
C LEU A 241 4.02 19.79 -2.14
N PRO A 242 5.35 19.97 -2.02
CA PRO A 242 6.09 20.79 -2.97
C PRO A 242 6.01 20.21 -4.38
N GLU A 243 5.76 21.03 -5.39
CA GLU A 243 5.75 20.57 -6.80
C GLU A 243 7.16 20.23 -7.33
N TYR A 244 8.20 20.84 -6.76
CA TYR A 244 9.59 20.70 -7.18
C TYR A 244 10.53 20.86 -5.98
N GLY A 245 11.72 20.25 -6.01
CA GLY A 245 12.73 20.44 -4.98
C GLY A 245 13.80 19.35 -4.96
N SER A 246 14.88 19.62 -4.23
CA SER A 246 15.84 18.58 -3.81
C SER A 246 15.24 17.74 -2.67
N TYR A 247 15.83 16.58 -2.38
CA TYR A 247 15.41 15.76 -1.22
C TYR A 247 15.37 16.57 0.08
N ASP A 248 16.43 17.36 0.34
CA ASP A 248 16.51 18.15 1.58
C ASP A 248 15.43 19.24 1.62
N SER A 249 15.21 19.97 0.52
CA SER A 249 14.15 20.99 0.45
C SER A 249 12.77 20.39 0.67
N VAL A 250 12.45 19.28 -0.01
CA VAL A 250 11.15 18.60 0.12
C VAL A 250 10.97 18.05 1.54
N ARG A 251 12.03 17.49 2.13
CA ARG A 251 12.03 17.00 3.50
C ARG A 251 11.78 18.14 4.50
N ASP A 252 12.45 19.28 4.35
CA ASP A 252 12.29 20.42 5.24
C ASP A 252 10.88 21.03 5.13
N GLU A 253 10.30 21.06 3.93
CA GLU A 253 8.91 21.49 3.72
C GLU A 253 7.91 20.50 4.34
N LEU A 254 8.11 19.19 4.17
CA LEU A 254 7.30 18.16 4.84
C LEU A 254 7.37 18.29 6.37
N GLU A 255 8.55 18.55 6.93
CA GLU A 255 8.72 18.81 8.36
C GLU A 255 7.87 20.01 8.80
N ALA A 256 7.95 21.14 8.08
CA ALA A 256 7.16 22.33 8.37
C ALA A 256 5.65 22.08 8.30
N ILE A 257 5.18 21.36 7.27
CA ILE A 257 3.76 20.98 7.12
C ILE A 257 3.30 20.15 8.32
N MET A 258 4.09 19.15 8.72
CA MET A 258 3.73 18.28 9.83
C MET A 258 3.69 19.00 11.17
N VAL A 259 4.65 19.91 11.42
CA VAL A 259 4.65 20.75 12.61
C VAL A 259 3.32 21.52 12.72
N LEU A 260 2.89 22.18 11.64
CA LEU A 260 1.62 22.92 11.59
C LEU A 260 0.41 22.00 11.84
N LEU A 261 0.39 20.81 11.23
CA LEU A 261 -0.69 19.85 11.40
C LEU A 261 -0.74 19.27 12.82
N LEU A 262 0.41 19.05 13.45
CA LEU A 262 0.50 18.62 14.84
C LEU A 262 0.07 19.72 15.80
N GLU A 263 0.43 20.98 15.55
CA GLU A 263 -0.04 22.12 16.34
C GLU A 263 -1.57 22.22 16.29
N GLU A 264 -2.17 22.19 15.10
CA GLU A 264 -3.62 22.16 14.92
C GLU A 264 -4.25 20.95 15.64
N GLN A 265 -3.62 19.77 15.58
CA GLN A 265 -4.08 18.58 16.27
C GLN A 265 -4.08 18.79 17.79
N LEU A 266 -3.01 19.35 18.37
CA LEU A 266 -2.90 19.59 19.81
C LEU A 266 -3.85 20.69 20.30
N ASP A 267 -4.05 21.76 19.53
CA ASP A 267 -4.99 22.84 19.85
C ASP A 267 -6.44 22.34 19.90
N ASN A 268 -6.77 21.41 19.01
CA ASN A 268 -8.06 20.73 19.02
C ASN A 268 -8.14 19.59 20.06
N GLY A 269 -7.11 19.41 20.88
CA GLY A 269 -6.99 18.35 21.88
C GLY A 269 -7.05 16.95 21.27
N GLY A 270 -6.55 16.79 20.05
CA GLY A 270 -6.43 15.51 19.35
C GLY A 270 -5.42 14.56 20.01
N PRO A 271 -5.29 13.33 19.50
CA PRO A 271 -4.50 12.30 20.13
C PRO A 271 -2.99 12.60 20.09
N THR A 272 -2.28 12.14 21.10
CA THR A 272 -0.83 12.33 21.28
C THR A 272 -0.06 11.01 21.30
N THR A 273 -0.74 9.91 20.93
CA THR A 273 -0.16 8.57 20.88
C THR A 273 1.04 8.57 19.93
N PHE A 274 2.16 8.00 20.39
CA PHE A 274 3.46 7.95 19.71
C PHE A 274 4.26 9.25 19.58
N LEU A 275 3.73 10.41 19.98
CA LEU A 275 4.54 11.64 20.08
C LEU A 275 5.43 11.55 21.31
N ASP A 276 6.72 11.29 21.17
CA ASP A 276 7.67 11.25 22.29
C ASP A 276 8.23 12.66 22.58
N PRO A 277 7.94 13.26 23.76
CA PRO A 277 8.44 14.58 24.13
C PRO A 277 9.96 14.73 24.03
N GLU A 278 10.74 13.69 24.35
CA GLU A 278 12.20 13.75 24.27
C GLU A 278 12.67 13.76 22.81
N ALA A 279 12.07 12.91 21.97
CA ALA A 279 12.40 12.85 20.55
C ALA A 279 12.03 14.16 19.80
N LEU A 280 11.00 14.87 20.26
CA LEU A 280 10.60 16.14 19.65
C LEU A 280 11.57 17.29 19.93
N LYS A 281 12.34 17.25 21.04
CA LYS A 281 13.25 18.34 21.42
C LYS A 281 14.33 18.63 20.38
N ASP A 282 14.69 17.61 19.61
CA ASP A 282 15.70 17.68 18.55
C ASP A 282 15.08 17.90 17.16
N THR A 283 13.84 18.36 17.08
CA THR A 283 13.11 18.59 15.81
C THR A 283 12.52 20.01 15.75
N ALA A 284 12.01 20.41 14.58
CA ALA A 284 11.28 21.68 14.44
C ALA A 284 10.02 21.76 15.34
N ALA A 285 9.50 20.62 15.79
CA ALA A 285 8.34 20.51 16.68
C ALA A 285 8.66 20.70 18.18
N ALA A 286 9.90 21.02 18.55
CA ALA A 286 10.31 21.14 19.97
C ALA A 286 9.43 22.11 20.78
N HIS A 287 8.96 23.19 20.15
CA HIS A 287 8.09 24.18 20.79
C HIS A 287 6.69 23.64 21.15
N LEU A 288 6.27 22.50 20.57
CA LEU A 288 5.00 21.86 20.86
C LEU A 288 5.03 21.03 22.16
N VAL A 289 6.22 20.74 22.70
CA VAL A 289 6.39 19.86 23.88
C VAL A 289 5.57 20.32 25.11
N PRO A 290 5.58 21.61 25.51
CA PRO A 290 4.75 22.04 26.65
C PRO A 290 3.24 21.81 26.42
N LYS A 291 2.76 22.04 25.19
CA LYS A 291 1.36 21.81 24.82
C LYS A 291 1.01 20.33 24.79
N LEU A 292 1.91 19.51 24.26
CA LEU A 292 1.80 18.05 24.23
C LEU A 292 1.61 17.48 25.65
N GLU A 293 2.41 17.93 26.63
CA GLU A 293 2.30 17.50 28.02
C GLU A 293 0.96 17.89 28.66
N GLU A 294 0.42 19.07 28.33
CA GLU A 294 -0.90 19.51 28.77
C GLU A 294 -2.00 18.60 28.21
N VAL A 295 -2.01 18.38 26.89
CA VAL A 295 -3.03 17.58 26.20
C VAL A 295 -3.03 16.14 26.69
N ARG A 296 -1.85 15.53 26.88
CA ARG A 296 -1.69 14.14 27.36
C ARG A 296 -2.38 13.86 28.69
N LYS A 297 -2.34 14.81 29.63
CA LYS A 297 -3.04 14.68 30.92
C LYS A 297 -4.55 14.65 30.70
N SER A 298 -5.05 15.61 29.92
CA SER A 298 -6.47 15.71 29.56
C SER A 298 -6.98 14.47 28.84
N GLU A 299 -6.20 13.85 27.94
CA GLU A 299 -6.59 12.60 27.27
C GLU A 299 -6.92 11.47 28.25
N VAL A 300 -6.05 11.29 29.26
CA VAL A 300 -6.19 10.24 30.27
C VAL A 300 -7.36 10.55 31.20
N GLU A 301 -7.47 11.80 31.66
CA GLU A 301 -8.57 12.21 32.56
C GLU A 301 -9.94 12.11 31.88
N ASN A 302 -10.02 12.34 30.57
CA ASN A 302 -11.25 12.17 29.79
C ASN A 302 -11.46 10.74 29.28
N THR A 303 -10.58 9.80 29.64
CA THR A 303 -10.71 8.39 29.29
C THR A 303 -11.33 7.59 30.43
N VAL A 304 -12.41 6.86 30.11
CA VAL A 304 -13.08 5.95 31.05
C VAL A 304 -12.71 4.51 30.72
N ILE A 305 -12.12 3.80 31.69
CA ILE A 305 -11.85 2.37 31.59
C ILE A 305 -13.02 1.58 32.14
N LEU A 306 -13.57 0.72 31.28
CA LEU A 306 -14.69 -0.15 31.65
C LEU A 306 -14.17 -1.40 32.40
N ILE A 307 -14.90 -1.80 33.43
CA ILE A 307 -14.66 -3.00 34.21
C ILE A 307 -15.87 -3.94 34.06
N LYS A 308 -15.62 -5.21 33.75
CA LYS A 308 -16.66 -6.24 33.73
C LYS A 308 -16.12 -7.53 34.31
N LYS A 309 -16.82 -8.09 35.31
CA LYS A 309 -16.46 -9.36 35.97
C LYS A 309 -14.98 -9.41 36.43
N GLY A 310 -14.50 -8.34 37.05
CA GLY A 310 -13.12 -8.25 37.57
C GLY A 310 -12.03 -8.05 36.52
N LYS A 311 -12.39 -7.77 35.26
CA LYS A 311 -11.45 -7.43 34.18
C LYS A 311 -11.62 -5.98 33.74
N ALA A 312 -10.52 -5.28 33.56
CA ALA A 312 -10.45 -3.92 33.04
C ALA A 312 -10.02 -3.89 31.57
N TYR A 313 -10.72 -3.11 30.75
CA TYR A 313 -10.55 -3.09 29.30
C TYR A 313 -9.76 -1.87 28.81
N MET A 314 -8.46 -2.06 28.58
CA MET A 314 -7.45 -0.99 28.43
C MET A 314 -7.35 -0.35 27.04
N ARG A 315 -8.09 -0.82 26.03
CA ARG A 315 -8.01 -0.27 24.66
C ARG A 315 -8.15 1.26 24.55
N PRO A 316 -9.05 1.93 25.30
CA PRO A 316 -9.15 3.38 25.24
C PRO A 316 -7.86 4.07 25.68
N LEU A 317 -7.22 3.58 26.74
CA LEU A 317 -5.98 4.13 27.28
C LEU A 317 -4.77 3.82 26.39
N TRP A 318 -4.78 2.73 25.63
CA TRP A 318 -3.77 2.47 24.58
C TRP A 318 -3.77 3.52 23.47
N ALA A 319 -4.89 4.21 23.25
CA ALA A 319 -5.05 5.23 22.21
C ALA A 319 -4.79 6.66 22.73
N THR A 320 -4.14 6.80 23.89
CA THR A 320 -3.68 8.07 24.45
C THR A 320 -2.16 8.05 24.63
N GLY A 321 -1.49 9.21 24.62
CA GLY A 321 -0.03 9.30 24.72
C GLY A 321 0.50 8.74 26.04
N LEU A 322 0.14 9.35 27.17
CA LEU A 322 0.58 8.91 28.50
C LEU A 322 0.05 7.50 28.85
N GLY A 323 -1.15 7.15 28.37
CA GLY A 323 -1.72 5.82 28.55
C GLY A 323 -0.91 4.74 27.84
N PHE A 324 -0.54 4.98 26.58
CA PHE A 324 0.33 4.10 25.80
C PHE A 324 1.68 3.85 26.50
N GLU A 325 2.34 4.90 26.99
CA GLU A 325 3.62 4.80 27.71
C GLU A 325 3.47 4.01 29.02
N THR A 326 2.43 4.32 29.79
CA THR A 326 2.12 3.64 31.06
C THR A 326 1.89 2.15 30.84
N LEU A 327 1.07 1.79 29.85
CA LEU A 327 0.73 0.39 29.58
C LEU A 327 1.92 -0.40 29.04
N ASN A 328 2.77 0.22 28.20
CA ASN A 328 4.03 -0.39 27.78
C ASN A 328 4.97 -0.65 28.97
N LYS A 329 5.19 0.36 29.81
CA LYS A 329 6.11 0.28 30.96
C LYS A 329 5.68 -0.76 31.98
N LEU A 330 4.37 -0.85 32.25
CA LEU A 330 3.78 -1.85 33.14
C LEU A 330 3.52 -3.19 32.45
N ASN A 331 3.78 -3.27 31.15
CA ASN A 331 3.60 -4.47 30.35
C ASN A 331 2.15 -5.02 30.43
N ILE A 332 1.18 -4.13 30.28
CA ILE A 332 -0.25 -4.43 30.32
C ILE A 332 -0.78 -4.55 28.90
N GLY A 333 -1.50 -5.64 28.59
CA GLY A 333 -2.11 -5.87 27.27
C GLY A 333 -3.37 -5.02 27.01
N LEU A 334 -4.23 -5.50 26.11
CA LEU A 334 -5.51 -4.82 25.79
C LEU A 334 -6.56 -4.97 26.91
N GLU A 335 -6.35 -5.90 27.85
CA GLU A 335 -7.15 -6.11 29.05
C GLU A 335 -6.22 -6.54 30.20
N THR A 336 -6.67 -6.34 31.44
CA THR A 336 -5.97 -6.79 32.64
C THR A 336 -6.92 -7.05 33.80
N ASP A 337 -6.43 -7.69 34.84
CA ASP A 337 -7.17 -7.90 36.09
C ASP A 337 -7.17 -6.65 36.98
N MET A 338 -7.81 -6.75 38.14
CA MET A 338 -7.88 -5.63 39.08
C MET A 338 -6.51 -5.23 39.64
N ALA A 339 -5.57 -6.17 39.79
CA ALA A 339 -4.23 -5.85 40.28
C ALA A 339 -3.45 -5.01 39.25
N GLY A 340 -3.52 -5.40 37.97
CA GLY A 340 -2.97 -4.63 36.86
C GLY A 340 -3.60 -3.24 36.73
N LEU A 341 -4.93 -3.13 36.91
CA LEU A 341 -5.61 -1.83 36.94
C LEU A 341 -5.10 -0.95 38.08
N GLN A 342 -4.89 -1.49 39.28
CA GLN A 342 -4.35 -0.70 40.40
C GLN A 342 -2.92 -0.23 40.14
N ALA A 343 -2.09 -1.07 39.51
CA ALA A 343 -0.74 -0.66 39.08
C ALA A 343 -0.79 0.52 38.09
N VAL A 344 -1.68 0.46 37.09
CA VAL A 344 -1.90 1.55 36.12
C VAL A 344 -2.34 2.83 36.82
N ARG A 345 -3.31 2.75 37.74
CA ARG A 345 -3.79 3.91 38.52
C ARG A 345 -2.70 4.49 39.40
N GLY A 346 -1.87 3.65 40.01
CA GLY A 346 -0.73 4.06 40.84
C GLY A 346 0.29 4.86 40.04
N TYR A 347 0.63 4.37 38.84
CA TYR A 347 1.54 5.06 37.93
C TYR A 347 0.99 6.41 37.45
N LEU A 348 -0.26 6.44 36.96
CA LEU A 348 -0.86 7.70 36.50
C LEU A 348 -0.98 8.72 37.63
N ARG A 349 -1.25 8.27 38.86
CA ARG A 349 -1.27 9.15 40.03
C ARG A 349 0.10 9.72 40.36
N SER A 350 1.19 8.98 40.18
CA SER A 350 2.55 9.54 40.37
C SER A 350 2.88 10.59 39.31
N GLU A 351 2.27 10.52 38.13
CA GLU A 351 2.34 11.55 37.08
C GLU A 351 1.33 12.70 37.29
N GLY A 352 0.60 12.70 38.40
CA GLY A 352 -0.37 13.74 38.76
C GLY A 352 -1.72 13.63 38.03
N VAL A 353 -2.05 12.47 37.46
CA VAL A 353 -3.24 12.26 36.61
C VAL A 353 -4.17 11.21 37.22
N GLN A 354 -5.49 11.43 37.13
CA GLN A 354 -6.47 10.46 37.63
C GLN A 354 -7.21 9.74 36.49
N LEU A 355 -7.15 8.41 36.50
CA LEU A 355 -7.88 7.57 35.56
C LEU A 355 -9.30 7.28 36.07
N GLN A 356 -10.29 7.54 35.22
CA GLN A 356 -11.69 7.19 35.49
C GLN A 356 -11.97 5.73 35.17
N VAL A 357 -12.81 5.09 35.99
CA VAL A 357 -13.23 3.69 35.82
C VAL A 357 -14.73 3.54 36.04
N GLU A 358 -15.36 2.62 35.32
CA GLU A 358 -16.80 2.37 35.40
C GLU A 358 -17.08 0.86 35.35
N GLU A 359 -17.86 0.34 36.31
CA GLU A 359 -18.34 -1.05 36.26
C GLU A 359 -19.57 -1.17 35.37
N VAL A 360 -19.55 -2.14 34.45
CA VAL A 360 -20.61 -2.30 33.44
C VAL A 360 -20.98 -3.77 33.20
N ASP A 361 -22.26 -4.01 32.89
CA ASP A 361 -22.75 -5.33 32.44
C ASP A 361 -22.36 -5.63 30.99
N TYR A 362 -22.18 -4.59 30.18
CA TYR A 362 -21.83 -4.67 28.77
C TYR A 362 -20.71 -3.68 28.40
N VAL A 363 -19.70 -4.18 27.70
CA VAL A 363 -18.51 -3.40 27.35
C VAL A 363 -18.72 -2.73 25.99
N ARG A 364 -19.00 -1.42 26.01
CA ARG A 364 -19.03 -0.56 24.82
C ARG A 364 -18.00 0.55 24.95
N GLN A 365 -16.78 0.28 24.47
CA GLN A 365 -15.66 1.21 24.60
C GLN A 365 -15.89 2.49 23.80
N LYS A 366 -15.63 3.63 24.45
CA LYS A 366 -15.50 4.94 23.84
C LYS A 366 -14.01 5.31 23.82
N TYR A 367 -13.62 6.14 22.86
CA TYR A 367 -12.24 6.54 22.65
C TYR A 367 -12.17 8.06 22.63
N TYR A 368 -11.18 8.62 23.31
CA TYR A 368 -10.94 10.06 23.34
C TYR A 368 -10.31 10.49 22.01
N LYS A 369 -11.12 11.07 21.11
CA LYS A 369 -10.75 11.72 19.82
C LYS A 369 -9.92 10.91 18.81
N ALA A 370 -9.35 9.75 19.17
CA ALA A 370 -8.56 8.89 18.31
C ALA A 370 -9.39 8.31 17.17
N SER A 371 -8.91 8.51 15.94
CA SER A 371 -9.59 8.03 14.74
C SER A 371 -9.66 6.50 14.69
N PRO A 372 -10.56 5.91 13.89
CA PRO A 372 -10.52 4.48 13.60
C PRO A 372 -9.17 3.99 13.06
N SER A 373 -8.42 4.83 12.33
CA SER A 373 -7.14 4.46 11.72
C SER A 373 -6.02 4.37 12.76
N LEU A 374 -5.85 5.40 13.59
CA LEU A 374 -4.89 5.38 14.70
C LEU A 374 -5.15 4.20 15.63
N ARG A 375 -6.40 4.02 16.07
CA ARG A 375 -6.77 2.92 16.97
C ARG A 375 -6.41 1.57 16.39
N ARG A 376 -6.67 1.36 15.10
CA ARG A 376 -6.29 0.11 14.42
C ARG A 376 -4.79 -0.11 14.47
N HIS A 377 -4.01 0.89 14.06
CA HIS A 377 -2.55 0.81 14.02
C HIS A 377 -1.98 0.46 15.40
N VAL A 378 -2.43 1.14 16.45
CA VAL A 378 -2.04 0.85 17.84
C VAL A 378 -2.36 -0.59 18.23
N PHE A 379 -3.59 -1.06 18.00
CA PHE A 379 -3.99 -2.39 18.46
C PHE A 379 -3.32 -3.51 17.69
N ASP A 380 -3.06 -3.32 16.40
CA ASP A 380 -2.30 -4.28 15.60
C ASP A 380 -0.89 -4.43 16.17
N MET A 381 -0.23 -3.31 16.49
CA MET A 381 1.09 -3.32 17.12
C MET A 381 1.09 -4.03 18.48
N VAL A 382 0.12 -3.77 19.35
CA VAL A 382 0.00 -4.43 20.66
C VAL A 382 -0.25 -5.94 20.51
N LEU A 383 -1.10 -6.34 19.56
CA LEU A 383 -1.38 -7.75 19.29
C LEU A 383 -0.16 -8.48 18.71
N GLU A 384 0.61 -7.84 17.84
CA GLU A 384 1.86 -8.40 17.34
C GLU A 384 2.91 -8.57 18.43
N TYR A 385 3.08 -7.56 19.29
CA TYR A 385 3.99 -7.65 20.43
C TYR A 385 3.62 -8.80 21.37
N ALA A 386 2.32 -8.97 21.66
CA ALA A 386 1.82 -10.08 22.46
C ALA A 386 2.08 -11.46 21.81
N LYS A 387 2.00 -11.57 20.48
CA LYS A 387 2.32 -12.81 19.75
C LYS A 387 3.82 -13.16 19.85
N ARG A 388 4.70 -12.16 19.74
CA ARG A 388 6.16 -12.37 19.81
C ARG A 388 6.61 -12.90 21.17
N ARG A 389 5.94 -12.54 22.25
CA ARG A 389 6.26 -13.00 23.62
C ARG A 389 5.76 -14.40 23.97
N LYS A 390 4.84 -14.94 23.17
CA LYS A 390 4.33 -16.31 23.32
C LYS A 390 5.12 -17.34 22.51
N ARG A 391 6.00 -16.87 21.63
CA ARG A 391 6.97 -17.67 20.88
C ARG A 391 8.29 -17.62 21.62
#